data_AF-A0A939X379-F1
#
_entry.id   AF-A0A939X379-F1
#
_cell.length_a   1.000
_cell.length_b   1.000
_cell.length_c   1.000
_cell.angle_alpha   90.00
_cell.angle_beta   90.00
_cell.angle_gamma   90.00
#
_symmetry.space_group_name_H-M   'P 1'
#
loop_
_entity.id
_entity.type
_entity.pdbx_description
1 polymer ?
#
loop_
_entity_poly.entity_id
_entity_poly.type
_entity_poly.pdbx_seq_one_letter_code
_entity_poly.pdbx_strand_id
1 'polypeptide(L)'
;MNEKQWEIFSSFRKAFKAQIDEWQTELKKRDALSFLTELQKKSQVYGHTPEFSVETPIVYNTALDAITQNDQIKLIVVGDNPGKNEQLAINRAYLVGQAGKLGAKFFSSAPEFGIDFRKNAIILNKTPVHSPKTKDLAYIISEAKKSAQGSVICRILQESQIWMAQKTAELHQALFETAQTEEEKPGLWLVGYGELKKAGIFESYKQTLYAKYFEDAHDRLRFDESFLVFQHFSMNRFSIDLKEFQAENPGLSLKSALTALGKKHRKEIFGF
;
A
#
# COMPACT_ATOMS: atom_id res chain seq x y z
N MET A 1 -10.65 -9.02 16.56
CA MET A 1 -9.27 -8.75 17.01
C MET A 1 -9.25 -8.93 18.52
N ASN A 2 -8.15 -9.40 19.09
CA ASN A 2 -7.99 -9.32 20.55
C ASN A 2 -7.80 -7.87 21.01
N GLU A 3 -7.92 -7.61 22.31
CA GLU A 3 -7.88 -6.25 22.88
C GLU A 3 -6.59 -5.49 22.51
N LYS A 4 -5.42 -6.15 22.63
CA LYS A 4 -4.13 -5.55 22.28
C LYS A 4 -4.03 -5.21 20.80
N GLN A 5 -4.45 -6.12 19.92
CA GLN A 5 -4.48 -5.87 18.48
C GLN A 5 -5.38 -4.67 18.12
N TRP A 6 -6.53 -4.56 18.79
CA TRP A 6 -7.44 -3.44 18.59
C TRP A 6 -6.85 -2.10 19.04
N GLU A 7 -6.15 -2.05 20.17
CA GLU A 7 -5.45 -0.86 20.65
C GLU A 7 -4.35 -0.42 19.68
N ILE A 8 -3.53 -1.37 19.20
CA ILE A 8 -2.48 -1.14 18.21
C ILE A 8 -3.08 -0.55 16.93
N PHE A 9 -4.11 -1.20 16.39
CA PHE A 9 -4.77 -0.72 15.17
C PHE A 9 -5.40 0.66 15.36
N SER A 10 -6.09 0.88 16.48
CA SER A 10 -6.73 2.16 16.80
C SER A 10 -5.72 3.30 16.91
N SER A 11 -4.57 3.04 17.53
CA SER A 11 -3.45 3.97 17.63
C SER A 11 -2.88 4.30 16.26
N PHE A 12 -2.59 3.29 15.44
CA PHE A 12 -2.14 3.48 14.05
C PHE A 12 -3.13 4.33 13.24
N ARG A 13 -4.43 4.00 13.30
CA ARG A 13 -5.49 4.70 12.56
C ARG A 13 -5.53 6.19 12.93
N LYS A 14 -5.50 6.49 14.24
CA LYS A 14 -5.48 7.87 14.74
C LYS A 14 -4.22 8.61 14.28
N ALA A 15 -3.06 7.98 14.36
CA ALA A 15 -1.80 8.58 13.92
C ALA A 15 -1.79 8.84 12.40
N PHE A 16 -2.31 7.92 11.60
CA PHE A 16 -2.38 8.09 10.15
C PHE A 16 -3.29 9.24 9.74
N LYS A 17 -4.46 9.33 10.36
CA LYS A 17 -5.39 10.44 10.13
C LYS A 17 -4.74 11.79 10.47
N ALA A 18 -4.09 11.89 11.64
CA ALA A 18 -3.38 13.09 12.05
C ALA A 18 -2.24 13.46 11.09
N GLN A 19 -1.48 12.47 10.60
CA GLN A 19 -0.39 12.73 9.66
C GLN A 19 -0.87 13.27 8.31
N ILE A 20 -2.02 12.76 7.82
CA ILE A 20 -2.64 13.29 6.60
C ILE A 20 -3.05 14.76 6.80
N ASP A 21 -3.65 15.09 7.94
CA ASP A 21 -4.03 16.46 8.28
C ASP A 21 -2.81 17.39 8.39
N GLU A 22 -1.69 16.89 8.92
CA GLU A 22 -0.43 17.62 9.01
C GLU A 22 0.13 17.96 7.63
N TRP A 23 0.27 16.97 6.73
CA TRP A 23 0.76 17.21 5.36
C TRP A 23 -0.15 18.16 4.57
N GLN A 24 -1.48 18.03 4.71
CA GLN A 24 -2.41 18.96 4.07
C GLN A 24 -2.26 20.38 4.63
N THR A 25 -2.11 20.52 5.95
CA THR A 25 -1.90 21.81 6.61
C THR A 25 -0.61 22.46 6.14
N GLU A 26 0.47 21.67 6.02
CA GLU A 26 1.75 22.16 5.54
C GLU A 26 1.68 22.62 4.08
N LEU A 27 1.06 21.85 3.19
CA LEU A 27 0.86 22.25 1.80
C LEU A 27 0.05 23.55 1.69
N LYS A 28 -0.98 23.71 2.52
CA LYS A 28 -1.78 24.95 2.56
C LYS A 28 -0.95 26.14 3.02
N LYS A 29 -0.19 25.99 4.11
CA LYS A 29 0.69 27.06 4.64
C LYS A 29 1.74 27.55 3.65
N ARG A 30 2.11 26.71 2.68
CA ARG A 30 3.11 27.00 1.65
C ARG A 30 2.50 27.33 0.28
N ASP A 31 1.18 27.51 0.18
CA ASP A 31 0.46 27.67 -1.09
C ASP A 31 0.78 26.60 -2.15
N ALA A 32 1.11 25.39 -1.69
CA ALA A 32 1.52 24.27 -2.53
C ALA A 32 0.39 23.27 -2.79
N LEU A 33 -0.73 23.35 -2.07
CA LEU A 33 -1.85 22.41 -2.26
C LEU A 33 -2.55 22.60 -3.61
N SER A 34 -2.80 23.86 -4.00
CA SER A 34 -3.37 24.21 -5.31
C SER A 34 -2.41 23.79 -6.44
N PHE A 35 -1.11 24.03 -6.25
CA PHE A 35 -0.08 23.63 -7.19
C PHE A 35 0.01 22.10 -7.35
N LEU A 36 -0.01 21.34 -6.25
CA LEU A 36 -0.08 19.87 -6.31
C LEU A 36 -1.30 19.39 -7.09
N THR A 37 -2.47 19.99 -6.82
CA THR A 37 -3.73 19.67 -7.52
C THR A 37 -3.61 19.96 -9.02
N GLU A 38 -2.97 21.07 -9.40
CA GLU A 38 -2.70 21.41 -10.80
C GLU A 38 -1.77 20.40 -11.46
N LEU A 39 -0.67 20.01 -10.79
CA LEU A 39 0.24 18.99 -11.29
C LEU A 39 -0.46 17.63 -11.47
N GLN A 40 -1.35 17.26 -10.55
CA GLN A 40 -2.17 16.05 -10.65
C GLN A 40 -3.17 16.11 -11.80
N LYS A 41 -3.70 17.28 -12.16
CA LYS A 41 -4.52 17.46 -13.36
C LYS A 41 -3.67 17.37 -14.64
N LYS A 42 -2.55 18.07 -14.69
CA LYS A 42 -1.62 18.03 -15.85
C LYS A 42 -1.07 16.63 -16.10
N SER A 43 -0.86 15.85 -15.05
CA SER A 43 -0.39 14.46 -15.18
C SER A 43 -1.42 13.55 -15.84
N GLN A 44 -2.72 13.88 -15.82
CA GLN A 44 -3.76 13.14 -16.57
C GLN A 44 -3.51 13.26 -18.08
N VAL A 45 -3.27 14.48 -18.56
CA VAL A 45 -2.97 14.75 -19.97
C VAL A 45 -1.67 14.07 -20.38
N TYR A 46 -0.61 14.24 -19.57
CA TYR A 46 0.69 13.60 -19.80
C TYR A 46 0.58 12.05 -19.85
N GLY A 47 -0.21 11.46 -18.95
CA GLY A 47 -0.40 10.02 -18.83
C GLY A 47 -1.44 9.42 -19.79
N HIS A 48 -1.99 10.22 -20.70
CA HIS A 48 -3.09 9.88 -21.60
C HIS A 48 -4.28 9.24 -20.85
N THR A 49 -4.66 9.85 -19.74
CA THR A 49 -5.82 9.46 -18.93
C THR A 49 -6.93 10.48 -19.18
N PRO A 50 -8.18 10.04 -19.44
CA PRO A 50 -9.31 10.96 -19.61
C PRO A 50 -9.45 11.88 -18.42
N GLU A 51 -9.74 13.15 -18.68
CA GLU A 51 -9.80 14.18 -17.64
C GLU A 51 -10.85 13.86 -16.56
N PHE A 52 -10.52 14.19 -15.32
CA PHE A 52 -11.41 14.12 -14.17
C PHE A 52 -11.01 15.12 -13.09
N SER A 53 -11.98 15.51 -12.28
CA SER A 53 -11.77 16.39 -11.14
C SER A 53 -10.96 15.71 -10.05
N VAL A 54 -9.87 16.37 -9.64
CA VAL A 54 -9.13 16.02 -8.42
C VAL A 54 -9.86 16.67 -7.25
N GLU A 55 -10.41 15.84 -6.37
CA GLU A 55 -11.18 16.18 -5.17
C GLU A 55 -10.32 16.02 -3.90
N THR A 56 -9.48 14.98 -3.84
CA THR A 56 -8.64 14.68 -2.67
C THR A 56 -7.17 14.43 -3.08
N PRO A 57 -6.31 15.47 -3.12
CA PRO A 57 -4.91 15.34 -3.54
C PRO A 57 -4.04 14.39 -2.70
N ILE A 58 -4.33 14.31 -1.39
CA ILE A 58 -3.71 13.40 -0.43
C ILE A 58 -4.84 12.66 0.28
N VAL A 59 -4.93 11.36 0.07
CA VAL A 59 -6.08 10.55 0.47
C VAL A 59 -5.79 9.87 1.81
N TYR A 60 -6.66 10.07 2.80
CA TYR A 60 -6.77 9.15 3.94
C TYR A 60 -7.76 8.05 3.60
N ASN A 61 -7.44 6.79 3.94
CA ASN A 61 -8.34 5.66 3.70
C ASN A 61 -9.44 5.60 4.77
N THR A 62 -10.62 6.16 4.49
CA THR A 62 -11.77 6.15 5.41
C THR A 62 -12.35 4.76 5.65
N ALA A 63 -12.01 3.75 4.84
CA ALA A 63 -12.39 2.36 5.14
C ALA A 63 -11.78 1.85 6.46
N LEU A 64 -10.66 2.44 6.91
CA LEU A 64 -10.07 2.14 8.22
C LEU A 64 -10.99 2.56 9.38
N ASP A 65 -11.84 3.57 9.19
CA ASP A 65 -12.76 4.05 10.22
C ASP A 65 -13.90 3.05 10.46
N ALA A 66 -14.22 2.21 9.47
CA ALA A 66 -15.25 1.18 9.57
C ALA A 66 -14.80 -0.09 10.31
N ILE A 67 -13.49 -0.28 10.51
CA ILE A 67 -12.96 -1.43 11.25
C ILE A 67 -13.24 -1.26 12.74
N THR A 68 -13.75 -2.31 13.34
CA THR A 68 -14.13 -2.45 14.74
C THR A 68 -13.32 -3.53 15.44
N GLN A 69 -13.36 -3.58 16.78
CA GLN A 69 -12.72 -4.64 17.56
C GLN A 69 -13.24 -6.04 17.21
N ASN A 70 -14.50 -6.16 16.79
CA ASN A 70 -15.14 -7.43 16.43
C ASN A 70 -14.66 -7.99 15.10
N ASP A 71 -14.00 -7.18 14.27
CA ASP A 71 -13.46 -7.64 12.99
C ASP A 71 -12.20 -8.48 13.20
N GLN A 72 -12.03 -9.53 12.40
CA GLN A 72 -10.80 -10.31 12.36
C GLN A 72 -9.92 -9.85 11.21
N ILE A 73 -8.82 -9.18 11.50
CA ILE A 73 -7.83 -8.79 10.49
C ILE A 73 -6.87 -9.95 10.27
N LYS A 74 -6.80 -10.43 9.03
CA LYS A 74 -5.95 -11.54 8.59
C LYS A 74 -4.86 -11.09 7.61
N LEU A 75 -4.97 -9.87 7.10
CA LEU A 75 -4.10 -9.40 6.03
C LEU A 75 -3.91 -7.88 6.08
N ILE A 76 -2.70 -7.42 5.82
CA ILE A 76 -2.39 -6.05 5.45
C ILE A 76 -2.00 -6.07 3.97
N VAL A 77 -2.68 -5.28 3.15
CA VAL A 77 -2.37 -5.16 1.71
C VAL A 77 -1.89 -3.76 1.41
N VAL A 78 -0.71 -3.66 0.82
CA VAL A 78 -0.10 -2.37 0.47
C VAL A 78 -0.10 -2.20 -1.04
N GLY A 79 -0.93 -1.30 -1.55
CA GLY A 79 -0.92 -0.83 -2.95
C GLY A 79 0.14 0.23 -3.21
N ASP A 80 0.17 0.80 -4.41
CA ASP A 80 1.12 1.85 -4.78
C ASP A 80 0.71 3.21 -4.21
N ASN A 81 -0.35 3.78 -4.77
CA ASN A 81 -0.88 5.08 -4.40
C ASN A 81 -2.37 5.20 -4.82
N PRO A 82 -3.12 6.19 -4.29
CA PRO A 82 -4.53 6.37 -4.62
C PRO A 82 -4.73 6.74 -6.10
N GLY A 83 -5.58 5.98 -6.80
CA GLY A 83 -5.98 6.22 -8.17
C GLY A 83 -7.20 7.13 -8.31
N LYS A 84 -7.75 7.18 -9.53
CA LYS A 84 -8.91 8.02 -9.91
C LYS A 84 -10.13 7.81 -9.00
N ASN A 85 -10.44 6.57 -8.63
CA ASN A 85 -11.65 6.28 -7.85
C ASN A 85 -11.40 6.45 -6.35
N GLU A 86 -10.19 6.16 -5.90
CA GLU A 86 -9.77 6.23 -4.51
C GLU A 86 -9.81 7.68 -3.97
N GLN A 87 -9.49 8.66 -4.81
CA GLN A 87 -9.45 10.08 -4.43
C GLN A 87 -10.82 10.79 -4.39
N LEU A 88 -11.87 10.18 -4.94
CA LEU A 88 -13.21 10.77 -4.93
C LEU A 88 -13.70 10.94 -3.49
N ALA A 89 -14.28 12.09 -3.17
CA ALA A 89 -14.74 12.43 -1.82
C ALA A 89 -15.76 11.40 -1.28
N ILE A 90 -16.61 10.86 -2.17
CA ILE A 90 -17.59 9.82 -1.85
C ILE A 90 -16.95 8.47 -1.48
N ASN A 91 -15.74 8.21 -1.97
CA ASN A 91 -15.04 6.95 -1.73
C ASN A 91 -14.00 7.08 -0.61
N ARG A 92 -12.98 7.93 -0.83
CA ARG A 92 -11.77 8.09 0.01
C ARG A 92 -11.28 6.77 0.61
N ALA A 93 -11.25 5.74 -0.22
CA ALA A 93 -10.93 4.39 0.20
C ALA A 93 -9.97 3.75 -0.79
N TYR A 94 -9.04 2.94 -0.30
CA TYR A 94 -7.99 2.35 -1.14
C TYR A 94 -8.44 1.07 -1.84
N LEU A 95 -7.87 0.85 -3.03
CA LEU A 95 -8.21 -0.27 -3.90
C LEU A 95 -9.73 -0.38 -4.08
N VAL A 96 -10.41 0.69 -4.48
CA VAL A 96 -11.85 0.66 -4.82
C VAL A 96 -12.08 0.74 -6.33
N GLY A 97 -11.04 1.07 -7.09
CA GLY A 97 -11.01 0.95 -8.55
C GLY A 97 -10.82 -0.49 -9.04
N GLN A 98 -10.46 -0.60 -10.32
CA GLN A 98 -10.38 -1.89 -11.01
C GLN A 98 -9.40 -2.86 -10.35
N ALA A 99 -8.23 -2.38 -9.92
CA ALA A 99 -7.24 -3.22 -9.22
C ALA A 99 -7.83 -3.85 -7.95
N GLY A 100 -8.63 -3.09 -7.19
CA GLY A 100 -9.31 -3.60 -6.00
C GLY A 100 -10.43 -4.59 -6.29
N LYS A 101 -11.18 -4.40 -7.38
CA LYS A 101 -12.17 -5.38 -7.84
C LYS A 101 -11.52 -6.71 -8.20
N LEU A 102 -10.34 -6.67 -8.84
CA LEU A 102 -9.56 -7.86 -9.18
C LEU A 102 -9.01 -8.56 -7.94
N GLY A 103 -8.48 -7.80 -6.97
CA GLY A 103 -8.06 -8.34 -5.67
C GLY A 103 -9.22 -9.01 -4.92
N ALA A 104 -10.36 -8.32 -4.80
CA ALA A 104 -11.57 -8.88 -4.18
C ALA A 104 -12.06 -10.15 -4.90
N LYS A 105 -12.06 -10.14 -6.24
CA LYS A 105 -12.43 -11.31 -7.04
C LYS A 105 -11.52 -12.50 -6.74
N PHE A 106 -10.21 -12.30 -6.67
CA PHE A 106 -9.26 -13.36 -6.34
C PHE A 106 -9.61 -14.06 -5.02
N PHE A 107 -9.79 -13.29 -3.94
CA PHE A 107 -10.14 -13.88 -2.64
C PHE A 107 -11.52 -14.55 -2.64
N SER A 108 -12.51 -13.97 -3.33
CA SER A 108 -13.83 -14.62 -3.47
C SER A 108 -13.77 -15.95 -4.23
N SER A 109 -12.80 -16.11 -5.15
CA SER A 109 -12.59 -17.35 -5.91
C SER A 109 -11.66 -18.35 -5.23
N ALA A 110 -11.08 -18.00 -4.08
CA ALA A 110 -10.13 -18.82 -3.35
C ALA A 110 -10.54 -18.91 -1.86
N PRO A 111 -11.68 -19.56 -1.56
CA PRO A 111 -12.24 -19.61 -0.21
C PRO A 111 -11.33 -20.31 0.80
N GLU A 112 -10.35 -21.13 0.37
CA GLU A 112 -9.37 -21.75 1.27
C GLU A 112 -8.51 -20.75 2.06
N PHE A 113 -8.43 -19.49 1.62
CA PHE A 113 -7.76 -18.43 2.38
C PHE A 113 -8.62 -17.89 3.53
N GLY A 114 -9.96 -18.06 3.47
CA GLY A 114 -10.88 -17.55 4.50
C GLY A 114 -10.79 -16.04 4.72
N ILE A 115 -10.48 -15.28 3.66
CA ILE A 115 -10.32 -13.82 3.68
C ILE A 115 -11.44 -13.18 2.86
N ASP A 116 -12.30 -12.42 3.52
CA ASP A 116 -13.09 -11.37 2.87
C ASP A 116 -12.19 -10.15 2.71
N PHE A 117 -11.84 -9.80 1.47
CA PHE A 117 -10.91 -8.72 1.15
C PHE A 117 -11.32 -7.34 1.69
N ARG A 118 -12.59 -7.12 2.01
CA ARG A 118 -13.07 -5.83 2.55
C ARG A 118 -13.23 -5.83 4.05
N LYS A 119 -13.42 -6.99 4.67
CA LYS A 119 -13.61 -7.10 6.13
C LYS A 119 -12.35 -7.56 6.86
N ASN A 120 -11.58 -8.44 6.26
CA ASN A 120 -10.42 -9.07 6.90
C ASN A 120 -9.09 -8.44 6.50
N ALA A 121 -9.09 -7.39 5.67
CA ALA A 121 -7.87 -6.74 5.22
C ALA A 121 -7.79 -5.26 5.64
N ILE A 122 -6.65 -4.87 6.22
CA ILE A 122 -6.24 -3.47 6.30
C ILE A 122 -5.57 -3.11 4.97
N ILE A 123 -6.12 -2.15 4.24
CA ILE A 123 -5.59 -1.74 2.94
C ILE A 123 -4.86 -0.41 3.07
N LEU A 124 -3.57 -0.41 2.76
CA LEU A 124 -2.66 0.75 2.78
C LEU A 124 -2.08 1.00 1.38
N ASN A 125 -1.35 2.10 1.23
CA ASN A 125 -0.58 2.42 0.01
C ASN A 125 0.84 2.84 0.40
N LYS A 126 1.79 2.71 -0.53
CA LYS A 126 3.17 3.18 -0.33
C LYS A 126 3.25 4.70 -0.15
N THR A 127 2.31 5.44 -0.72
CA THR A 127 2.09 6.86 -0.45
C THR A 127 0.60 7.18 -0.51
N PRO A 128 0.08 8.12 0.29
CA PRO A 128 -1.28 8.63 0.20
C PRO A 128 -1.46 9.69 -0.91
N VAL A 129 -0.41 10.07 -1.62
CA VAL A 129 -0.49 11.10 -2.67
C VAL A 129 -1.14 10.54 -3.92
N HIS A 130 -2.23 11.16 -4.37
CA HIS A 130 -2.98 10.73 -5.54
C HIS A 130 -2.18 10.94 -6.85
N SER A 131 -2.33 10.00 -7.78
CA SER A 131 -2.06 10.22 -9.21
C SER A 131 -3.01 9.35 -10.06
N PRO A 132 -3.19 9.65 -11.35
CA PRO A 132 -4.05 8.83 -12.22
C PRO A 132 -3.53 7.41 -12.39
N LYS A 133 -2.22 7.26 -12.61
CA LYS A 133 -1.47 5.99 -12.62
C LYS A 133 -0.18 6.17 -11.79
N THR A 134 0.37 5.08 -11.25
CA THR A 134 1.62 5.12 -10.47
C THR A 134 2.74 5.88 -11.19
N LYS A 135 2.95 5.59 -12.48
CA LYS A 135 3.98 6.24 -13.31
C LYS A 135 3.83 7.78 -13.42
N ASP A 136 2.61 8.29 -13.26
CA ASP A 136 2.31 9.72 -13.37
C ASP A 136 2.81 10.50 -12.14
N LEU A 137 3.17 9.81 -11.04
CA LEU A 137 3.90 10.43 -9.90
C LEU A 137 5.27 10.95 -10.34
N ALA A 138 5.95 10.27 -11.28
CA ALA A 138 7.25 10.73 -11.77
C ALA A 138 7.14 12.10 -12.45
N TYR A 139 6.07 12.32 -13.22
CA TYR A 139 5.75 13.62 -13.81
C TYR A 139 5.50 14.68 -12.73
N ILE A 140 4.69 14.37 -11.71
CA ILE A 140 4.42 15.31 -10.60
C ILE A 140 5.73 15.70 -9.91
N ILE A 141 6.60 14.73 -9.63
CA ILE A 141 7.91 14.98 -9.02
C ILE A 141 8.79 15.85 -9.93
N SER A 142 8.85 15.56 -11.24
CA SER A 142 9.70 16.31 -12.17
C SER A 142 9.25 17.75 -12.32
N GLU A 143 7.95 18.01 -12.41
CA GLU A 143 7.41 19.36 -12.53
C GLU A 143 7.48 20.13 -11.21
N ALA A 144 7.25 19.48 -10.07
CA ALA A 144 7.39 20.10 -8.76
C ALA A 144 8.82 20.64 -8.55
N LYS A 145 9.86 19.89 -8.95
CA LYS A 145 11.26 20.33 -8.84
C LYS A 145 11.59 21.63 -9.58
N LYS A 146 10.76 22.06 -10.53
CA LYS A 146 10.97 23.29 -11.32
C LYS A 146 10.40 24.54 -10.65
N SER A 147 9.67 24.40 -9.54
CA SER A 147 9.06 25.52 -8.81
C SER A 147 9.51 25.55 -7.36
N ALA A 148 9.63 26.77 -6.80
CA ALA A 148 9.88 26.97 -5.37
C ALA A 148 8.78 26.31 -4.50
N GLN A 149 7.51 26.36 -4.93
CA GLN A 149 6.39 25.72 -4.23
C GLN A 149 6.48 24.19 -4.29
N GLY A 150 7.16 23.62 -5.28
CA GLY A 150 7.26 22.17 -5.41
C GLY A 150 8.28 21.51 -4.48
N SER A 151 9.14 22.29 -3.81
CA SER A 151 10.06 21.76 -2.80
C SER A 151 9.33 21.02 -1.67
N VAL A 152 8.25 21.60 -1.12
CA VAL A 152 7.42 20.96 -0.09
C VAL A 152 6.64 19.76 -0.65
N ILE A 153 6.22 19.79 -1.91
CA ILE A 153 5.55 18.65 -2.56
C ILE A 153 6.51 17.46 -2.66
N CYS A 154 7.73 17.69 -3.16
CA CYS A 154 8.75 16.64 -3.26
C CYS A 154 9.10 16.06 -1.89
N ARG A 155 9.23 16.92 -0.88
CA ARG A 155 9.49 16.48 0.49
C ARG A 155 8.34 15.63 1.03
N ILE A 156 7.08 16.07 0.94
CA ILE A 156 5.91 15.28 1.41
C ILE A 156 5.78 13.96 0.64
N LEU A 157 6.06 13.93 -0.66
CA LEU A 157 6.08 12.69 -1.44
C LEU A 157 7.12 11.69 -0.91
N GLN A 158 8.29 12.17 -0.47
CA GLN A 158 9.33 11.34 0.11
C GLN A 158 9.00 10.94 1.56
N GLU A 159 8.65 11.92 2.41
CA GLU A 159 8.30 11.71 3.82
C GLU A 159 7.12 10.77 3.97
N SER A 160 6.10 10.89 3.11
CA SER A 160 4.94 10.01 3.17
C SER A 160 5.29 8.57 2.84
N GLN A 161 6.26 8.32 1.95
CA GLN A 161 6.75 6.97 1.71
C GLN A 161 7.47 6.38 2.91
N ILE A 162 8.36 7.17 3.52
CA ILE A 162 9.10 6.76 4.72
C ILE A 162 8.13 6.46 5.86
N TRP A 163 7.20 7.39 6.12
CA TRP A 163 6.20 7.26 7.18
C TRP A 163 5.30 6.05 6.96
N MET A 164 4.79 5.85 5.73
CA MET A 164 3.93 4.70 5.42
C MET A 164 4.69 3.38 5.55
N ALA A 165 5.95 3.31 5.10
CA ALA A 165 6.76 2.11 5.25
C ALA A 165 7.01 1.77 6.72
N GLN A 166 7.41 2.77 7.50
CA GLN A 166 7.65 2.62 8.94
C GLN A 166 6.39 2.13 9.66
N LYS A 167 5.27 2.84 9.49
CA LYS A 167 4.03 2.54 10.20
C LYS A 167 3.38 1.24 9.74
N THR A 168 3.57 0.87 8.48
CA THR A 168 3.15 -0.44 7.98
C THR A 168 3.94 -1.57 8.65
N ALA A 169 5.27 -1.44 8.77
CA ALA A 169 6.10 -2.44 9.44
C ALA A 169 5.73 -2.56 10.93
N GLU A 170 5.68 -1.43 11.63
CA GLU A 170 5.33 -1.37 13.06
C GLU A 170 3.95 -1.99 13.32
N LEU A 171 2.95 -1.67 12.48
CA LEU A 171 1.61 -2.23 12.58
C LEU A 171 1.61 -3.75 12.38
N HIS A 172 2.23 -4.24 11.30
CA HIS A 172 2.28 -5.68 11.02
C HIS A 172 2.98 -6.45 12.14
N GLN A 173 4.18 -6.00 12.54
CA GLN A 173 4.96 -6.61 13.59
C GLN A 173 4.17 -6.66 14.90
N ALA A 174 3.61 -5.53 15.34
CA ALA A 174 2.87 -5.47 16.59
C ALA A 174 1.59 -6.34 16.57
N LEU A 175 0.84 -6.36 15.47
CA LEU A 175 -0.34 -7.22 15.34
C LEU A 175 0.03 -8.71 15.32
N PHE A 176 1.14 -9.07 14.66
CA PHE A 176 1.65 -10.43 14.59
C PHE A 176 2.17 -10.92 15.94
N GLU A 177 2.87 -10.06 16.70
CA GLU A 177 3.44 -10.40 18.00
C GLU A 177 2.40 -10.50 19.12
N THR A 178 1.31 -9.76 19.01
CA THR A 178 0.22 -9.77 19.99
C THR A 178 -0.89 -10.77 19.66
N ALA A 179 -0.76 -11.50 18.54
CA ALA A 179 -1.65 -12.59 18.20
C ALA A 179 -1.51 -13.75 19.20
N GLN A 180 -2.64 -14.31 19.63
CA GLN A 180 -2.69 -15.44 20.58
C GLN A 180 -2.73 -16.79 19.87
N THR A 181 -3.17 -16.82 18.60
CA THR A 181 -3.20 -18.02 17.76
C THR A 181 -2.60 -17.74 16.38
N GLU A 182 -2.26 -18.78 15.63
CA GLU A 182 -1.74 -18.62 14.27
C GLU A 182 -2.78 -17.98 13.33
N GLU A 183 -4.08 -18.22 13.55
CA GLU A 183 -5.18 -17.64 12.79
C GLU A 183 -5.40 -16.14 13.05
N GLU A 184 -4.87 -15.63 14.17
CA GLU A 184 -4.89 -14.21 14.51
C GLU A 184 -3.71 -13.44 13.90
N LYS A 185 -2.67 -14.12 13.43
CA LYS A 185 -1.50 -13.48 12.83
C LYS A 185 -1.82 -12.98 11.44
N PRO A 186 -1.79 -11.65 11.20
CA PRO A 186 -2.01 -11.15 9.86
C PRO A 186 -0.79 -11.43 8.98
N GLY A 187 -1.01 -11.68 7.69
CA GLY A 187 0.01 -11.53 6.68
C GLY A 187 0.18 -10.07 6.26
N LEU A 188 1.27 -9.76 5.57
CA LEU A 188 1.49 -8.52 4.84
C LEU A 188 1.80 -8.84 3.37
N TRP A 189 0.97 -8.31 2.48
CA TRP A 189 1.18 -8.39 1.04
C TRP A 189 1.55 -7.02 0.48
N LEU A 190 2.80 -6.89 0.03
CA LEU A 190 3.26 -5.73 -0.72
C LEU A 190 2.97 -5.97 -2.20
N VAL A 191 1.98 -5.27 -2.73
CA VAL A 191 1.48 -5.46 -4.09
C VAL A 191 2.00 -4.34 -4.99
N GLY A 192 2.60 -4.70 -6.11
CA GLY A 192 3.24 -3.76 -7.05
C GLY A 192 4.68 -3.46 -6.68
N TYR A 193 5.62 -4.26 -7.20
CA TYR A 193 7.05 -4.11 -6.90
C TYR A 193 7.88 -3.39 -7.97
N GLY A 194 7.30 -3.09 -9.15
CA GLY A 194 8.05 -2.56 -10.30
C GLY A 194 8.76 -1.22 -10.05
N GLU A 195 8.21 -0.40 -9.14
CA GLU A 195 8.76 0.91 -8.76
C GLU A 195 9.55 0.89 -7.45
N LEU A 196 9.81 -0.28 -6.85
CA LEU A 196 10.66 -0.44 -5.66
C LEU A 196 12.16 -0.53 -5.99
N LYS A 197 12.53 -0.59 -7.28
CA LYS A 197 13.93 -0.64 -7.72
C LYS A 197 14.70 0.64 -7.38
N LYS A 198 16.04 0.59 -7.47
CA LYS A 198 16.91 1.77 -7.32
C LYS A 198 16.50 2.85 -8.32
N ALA A 199 16.43 4.10 -7.86
CA ALA A 199 15.90 5.26 -8.59
C ALA A 199 14.43 5.11 -9.06
N GLY A 200 13.69 4.11 -8.56
CA GLY A 200 12.25 3.99 -8.74
C GLY A 200 11.48 4.95 -7.84
N ILE A 201 10.20 5.16 -8.14
CA ILE A 201 9.35 6.11 -7.39
C ILE A 201 9.27 5.75 -5.90
N PHE A 202 9.29 4.44 -5.59
CA PHE A 202 9.11 3.90 -4.25
C PHE A 202 10.40 3.38 -3.61
N GLU A 203 11.56 3.86 -4.04
CA GLU A 203 12.84 3.48 -3.44
C GLU A 203 12.91 3.79 -1.93
N SER A 204 12.46 4.98 -1.51
CA SER A 204 12.45 5.35 -0.08
C SER A 204 11.52 4.44 0.73
N TYR A 205 10.34 4.10 0.20
CA TYR A 205 9.46 3.13 0.85
C TYR A 205 10.16 1.78 1.05
N LYS A 206 10.80 1.25 -0.01
CA LYS A 206 11.54 -0.02 0.04
C LYS A 206 12.64 0.01 1.11
N GLN A 207 13.49 1.04 1.08
CA GLN A 207 14.64 1.16 1.99
C GLN A 207 14.19 1.23 3.44
N THR A 208 13.16 2.04 3.74
CA THR A 208 12.61 2.14 5.10
C THR A 208 11.96 0.84 5.54
N LEU A 209 11.19 0.17 4.67
CA LEU A 209 10.57 -1.11 5.00
C LEU A 209 11.64 -2.18 5.26
N TYR A 210 12.68 -2.23 4.42
CA TYR A 210 13.83 -3.11 4.61
C TYR A 210 14.48 -2.90 5.98
N ALA A 211 14.83 -1.66 6.33
CA ALA A 211 15.46 -1.37 7.62
C ALA A 211 14.62 -1.87 8.81
N LYS A 212 13.29 -1.66 8.75
CA LYS A 212 12.36 -2.07 9.81
C LYS A 212 12.23 -3.57 10.02
N TYR A 213 12.41 -4.37 8.97
CA TYR A 213 12.32 -5.83 9.09
C TYR A 213 13.69 -6.52 9.20
N PHE A 214 14.80 -5.87 8.81
CA PHE A 214 16.10 -6.54 8.66
C PHE A 214 17.24 -5.91 9.43
N GLU A 215 17.27 -4.60 9.57
CA GLU A 215 18.30 -3.92 10.35
C GLU A 215 17.90 -3.85 11.82
N ASP A 216 16.62 -3.59 12.07
CA ASP A 216 16.06 -3.47 13.43
C ASP A 216 15.68 -4.82 14.06
N ALA A 217 15.54 -5.90 13.26
CA ALA A 217 15.04 -7.19 13.75
C ALA A 217 16.18 -8.17 14.08
N HIS A 218 16.21 -8.63 15.33
CA HIS A 218 17.16 -9.66 15.80
C HIS A 218 16.91 -11.07 15.20
N ASP A 219 15.79 -11.29 14.50
CA ASP A 219 15.45 -12.56 13.86
C ASP A 219 14.91 -12.32 12.43
N ARG A 220 15.80 -12.47 11.44
CA ARG A 220 15.51 -12.23 10.02
C ARG A 220 14.48 -13.18 9.42
N LEU A 221 14.20 -14.32 10.06
CA LEU A 221 13.28 -15.34 9.54
C LEU A 221 11.88 -15.25 10.18
N ARG A 222 11.73 -14.43 11.21
CA ARG A 222 10.51 -14.36 12.02
C ARG A 222 9.23 -14.07 11.23
N PHE A 223 9.35 -13.24 10.19
CA PHE A 223 8.23 -12.81 9.34
C PHE A 223 8.30 -13.43 7.93
N ASP A 224 9.11 -14.49 7.75
CA ASP A 224 9.37 -15.07 6.43
C ASP A 224 8.07 -15.53 5.74
N GLU A 225 7.19 -16.19 6.49
CA GLU A 225 5.92 -16.70 5.98
C GLU A 225 4.82 -15.64 5.87
N SER A 226 4.95 -14.52 6.59
CA SER A 226 3.89 -13.51 6.69
C SER A 226 4.13 -12.30 5.80
N PHE A 227 5.38 -11.92 5.51
CA PHE A 227 5.67 -10.86 4.56
C PHE A 227 5.91 -11.42 3.15
N LEU A 228 4.97 -11.16 2.24
CA LEU A 228 5.00 -11.59 0.84
C LEU A 228 4.93 -10.40 -0.12
N VAL A 229 5.55 -10.54 -1.29
CA VAL A 229 5.61 -9.49 -2.33
C VAL A 229 5.01 -10.02 -3.62
N PHE A 230 4.16 -9.24 -4.27
CA PHE A 230 3.47 -9.68 -5.49
C PHE A 230 3.41 -8.61 -6.56
N GLN A 231 3.19 -9.05 -7.80
CA GLN A 231 2.78 -8.17 -8.91
C GLN A 231 1.50 -7.40 -8.58
N HIS A 232 1.30 -6.27 -9.26
CA HIS A 232 0.12 -5.44 -9.07
C HIS A 232 -1.17 -6.14 -9.53
N PHE A 233 -2.30 -5.87 -8.87
CA PHE A 233 -3.60 -6.43 -9.28
C PHE A 233 -4.10 -5.87 -10.63
N SER A 234 -3.67 -4.67 -11.01
CA SER A 234 -4.08 -4.06 -12.28
C SER A 234 -3.66 -4.92 -13.47
N MET A 235 -4.43 -4.87 -14.56
CA MET A 235 -4.20 -5.66 -15.78
C MET A 235 -4.05 -7.17 -15.53
N ASN A 236 -4.62 -7.70 -14.44
CA ASN A 236 -4.51 -9.08 -13.99
C ASN A 236 -3.07 -9.57 -13.75
N ARG A 237 -2.08 -8.69 -13.57
CA ARG A 237 -0.66 -9.13 -13.48
C ARG A 237 -0.42 -10.10 -12.33
N PHE A 238 -0.98 -9.82 -11.15
CA PHE A 238 -1.00 -10.76 -10.03
C PHE A 238 -1.50 -12.16 -10.42
N SER A 239 -2.66 -12.26 -11.07
CA SER A 239 -3.27 -13.55 -11.40
C SER A 239 -2.57 -14.28 -12.54
N ILE A 240 -1.99 -13.54 -13.49
CA ILE A 240 -1.20 -14.12 -14.60
C ILE A 240 0.07 -14.75 -14.02
N ASP A 241 0.80 -13.97 -13.23
CA ASP A 241 2.05 -14.37 -12.58
C ASP A 241 1.85 -15.61 -11.68
N LEU A 242 0.79 -15.63 -10.87
CA LEU A 242 0.43 -16.80 -10.05
C LEU A 242 0.11 -18.04 -10.89
N LYS A 243 -0.62 -17.89 -12.00
CA LYS A 243 -0.97 -19.02 -12.87
C LYS A 243 0.26 -19.58 -13.60
N GLU A 244 1.14 -18.71 -14.08
CA GLU A 244 2.41 -19.10 -14.69
C GLU A 244 3.25 -19.89 -13.68
N PHE A 245 3.39 -19.38 -12.45
CA PHE A 245 4.10 -20.08 -11.38
C PHE A 245 3.46 -21.44 -11.04
N GLN A 246 2.13 -21.54 -10.98
CA GLN A 246 1.45 -22.82 -10.74
C GLN A 246 1.65 -23.82 -11.88
N ALA A 247 1.68 -23.36 -13.13
CA ALA A 247 1.95 -24.22 -14.29
C ALA A 247 3.38 -24.80 -14.25
N GLU A 248 4.36 -24.03 -13.77
CA GLU A 248 5.73 -24.49 -13.53
C GLU A 248 5.87 -25.40 -12.31
N ASN A 249 4.90 -25.36 -11.38
CA ASN A 249 4.94 -26.08 -10.10
C ASN A 249 3.62 -26.86 -9.84
N PRO A 250 3.27 -27.85 -10.70
CA PRO A 250 1.93 -28.48 -10.70
C PRO A 250 1.59 -29.26 -9.43
N GLY A 251 2.56 -29.59 -8.59
CA GLY A 251 2.36 -30.29 -7.31
C GLY A 251 1.97 -29.39 -6.14
N LEU A 252 2.00 -28.06 -6.29
CA LEU A 252 1.69 -27.13 -5.22
C LEU A 252 0.19 -26.82 -5.15
N SER A 253 -0.36 -26.82 -3.93
CA SER A 253 -1.67 -26.22 -3.67
C SER A 253 -1.65 -24.72 -4.00
N LEU A 254 -2.81 -24.10 -4.22
CA LEU A 254 -2.89 -22.64 -4.46
C LEU A 254 -2.24 -21.84 -3.33
N LYS A 255 -2.50 -22.21 -2.06
CA LYS A 255 -1.89 -21.56 -0.88
C LYS A 255 -0.37 -21.69 -0.89
N SER A 256 0.15 -22.90 -1.13
CA SER A 256 1.60 -23.16 -1.18
C SER A 256 2.28 -22.42 -2.34
N ALA A 257 1.65 -22.43 -3.52
CA ALA A 257 2.16 -21.73 -4.70
C ALA A 257 2.21 -20.22 -4.48
N LEU A 258 1.15 -19.65 -3.89
CA LEU A 258 1.08 -18.23 -3.56
C LEU A 258 2.17 -17.83 -2.56
N THR A 259 2.36 -18.58 -1.47
CA THR A 259 3.42 -18.31 -0.49
C THR A 259 4.79 -18.39 -1.14
N ALA A 260 5.06 -19.44 -1.93
CA ALA A 260 6.34 -19.62 -2.62
C ALA A 260 6.64 -18.49 -3.62
N LEU A 261 5.65 -18.08 -4.43
CA LEU A 261 5.78 -16.96 -5.35
C LEU A 261 6.05 -15.65 -4.61
N GLY A 262 5.29 -15.41 -3.53
CA GLY A 262 5.45 -14.22 -2.70
C GLY A 262 6.84 -14.09 -2.10
N LYS A 263 7.40 -15.19 -1.60
CA LYS A 263 8.77 -15.27 -1.10
C LYS A 263 9.80 -15.10 -2.19
N LYS A 264 9.60 -15.71 -3.37
CA LYS A 264 10.49 -15.57 -4.53
C LYS A 264 10.66 -14.10 -4.88
N HIS A 265 9.58 -13.35 -5.05
CA HIS A 265 9.66 -11.92 -5.35
C HIS A 265 10.21 -11.10 -4.21
N ARG A 266 9.87 -11.44 -2.96
CA ARG A 266 10.45 -10.74 -1.82
C ARG A 266 11.98 -10.89 -1.80
N LYS A 267 12.49 -12.09 -2.06
CA LYS A 267 13.93 -12.34 -2.18
C LYS A 267 14.56 -11.57 -3.33
N GLU A 268 13.90 -11.51 -4.49
CA GLU A 268 14.36 -10.72 -5.64
C GLU A 268 14.43 -9.21 -5.33
N ILE A 269 13.44 -8.69 -4.60
CA ILE A 269 13.33 -7.25 -4.35
C ILE A 269 14.15 -6.81 -3.13
N PHE A 270 14.09 -7.57 -2.04
CA PHE A 270 14.68 -7.21 -0.75
C PHE A 270 15.90 -8.04 -0.35
N GLY A 271 16.19 -9.14 -1.05
CA GLY A 271 17.39 -9.96 -0.82
C GLY A 271 17.22 -11.10 0.19
N PHE A 272 16.01 -11.36 0.69
CA PHE A 272 15.70 -12.44 1.63
C PHE A 272 14.29 -13.01 1.43
#